data_AF-A0A2D4NG51-F1
#
_entry.id   AF-A0A2D4NG51-F1
#
_cell.length_a   1.000
_cell.length_b   1.000
_cell.length_c   1.000
_cell.angle_alpha   90.00
_cell.angle_beta   90.00
_cell.angle_gamma   90.00
#
_symmetry.space_group_name_H-M   'P 1'
#
loop_
_entity.id
_entity.type
_entity.pdbx_description
1 polymer ?
#
loop_
_entity_poly.entity_id
_entity_poly.type
_entity_poly.pdbx_seq_one_letter_code
_entity_poly.pdbx_strand_id
1 'polypeptide(L)'
;EDVASRMMELLRFLSPTSTSVTQKALIWKGYFAFILTYIDKSMDIRILAEPLSVAFCEKAKEFLVARNDLVQKQNLWMLLSTYVDGVQEVFESSLYLNLSEEKLMCDGFSMLLPGCRGAELTAVLNFLQAVLFRLR
;
A
#
# COMPACT_ATOMS: atom_id res chain seq x y z
N GLU A 1 10.50 14.43 20.00
CA GLU A 1 10.06 14.31 18.60
C GLU A 1 10.55 12.96 18.09
N ASP A 2 9.63 12.10 17.66
CA ASP A 2 9.91 10.69 17.32
C ASP A 2 10.60 10.58 15.95
N VAL A 3 11.48 9.58 15.79
CA VAL A 3 12.18 9.28 14.53
C VAL A 3 11.17 8.98 13.42
N ALA A 4 10.05 8.31 13.77
CA ALA A 4 8.92 8.09 12.87
C ALA A 4 8.42 9.41 12.27
N SER A 5 8.09 10.39 13.13
CA SER A 5 7.54 11.68 12.71
C SER A 5 8.47 12.42 11.77
N ARG A 6 9.77 12.45 12.06
CA ARG A 6 10.78 13.11 11.22
C ARG A 6 10.95 12.42 9.86
N MET A 7 10.89 11.09 9.82
CA MET A 7 10.96 10.34 8.58
C MET A 7 9.70 10.52 7.72
N MET A 8 8.53 10.57 8.35
CA MET A 8 7.27 10.85 7.69
C MET A 8 7.24 12.26 7.08
N GLU A 9 7.75 13.26 7.80
CA GLU A 9 7.94 14.61 7.26
C GLU A 9 8.89 14.62 6.07
N LEU A 10 10.00 13.89 6.13
CA LEU A 10 10.94 13.75 5.02
C LEU A 10 10.27 13.13 3.80
N LEU A 11 9.54 12.02 3.96
CA LEU A 11 8.79 11.39 2.87
C LEU A 11 7.71 12.32 2.30
N ARG A 12 7.09 13.14 3.15
CA ARG A 12 6.11 14.14 2.73
C ARG A 12 6.76 15.26 1.90
N PHE A 13 7.95 15.73 2.27
CA PHE A 13 8.72 16.69 1.47
C PHE A 13 9.11 16.14 0.09
N LEU A 14 9.32 14.82 -0.01
CA LEU A 14 9.60 14.14 -1.28
C LEU A 14 8.37 13.98 -2.19
N SER A 15 7.17 14.36 -1.74
CA SER A 15 5.93 14.28 -2.52
C SER A 15 5.36 15.67 -2.91
N PRO A 16 6.07 16.48 -3.72
CA PRO A 16 5.47 17.67 -4.32
C PRO A 16 4.26 17.32 -5.21
N THR A 17 3.39 18.29 -5.46
CA THR A 17 2.17 18.12 -6.28
C THR A 17 2.45 17.63 -7.71
N SER A 18 3.67 17.80 -8.22
CA SER A 18 4.13 17.34 -9.55
C SER A 18 4.86 15.99 -9.55
N THR A 19 4.80 15.21 -8.47
CA THR A 19 5.52 13.93 -8.37
C THR A 19 5.01 12.91 -9.37
N SER A 20 5.92 12.35 -10.17
CA SER A 20 5.61 11.28 -11.13
C SER A 20 5.12 10.00 -10.43
N VAL A 21 4.40 9.14 -11.15
CA VAL A 21 3.93 7.85 -10.62
C VAL A 21 5.08 6.98 -10.12
N THR A 22 6.19 6.92 -10.86
CA THR A 22 7.40 6.18 -10.46
C THR A 22 7.99 6.67 -9.14
N GLN A 23 8.05 8.00 -8.95
CA GLN A 23 8.51 8.58 -7.68
C GLN A 23 7.54 8.28 -6.53
N LYS A 24 6.22 8.32 -6.76
CA LYS A 24 5.22 7.93 -5.75
C LYS A 24 5.38 6.46 -5.34
N ALA A 25 5.61 5.58 -6.31
CA ALA A 25 5.87 4.17 -6.04
C ALA A 25 7.15 3.98 -5.21
N LEU A 26 8.22 4.72 -5.50
CA LEU A 26 9.44 4.71 -4.67
C LEU A 26 9.18 5.21 -3.25
N ILE A 27 8.39 6.27 -3.09
CA ILE A 27 8.00 6.77 -1.77
C ILE A 27 7.24 5.67 -1.00
N TRP A 28 6.24 5.02 -1.61
CA TRP A 28 5.50 3.91 -0.98
C TRP A 28 6.40 2.74 -0.60
N LYS A 29 7.37 2.38 -1.46
CA LYS A 29 8.40 1.38 -1.10
C LYS A 29 9.22 1.81 0.12
N GLY A 30 9.57 3.09 0.23
CA GLY A 30 10.21 3.64 1.41
C GLY A 30 9.35 3.51 2.67
N TYR A 31 8.04 3.82 2.58
CA TYR A 31 7.09 3.59 3.66
C TYR A 31 7.07 2.12 4.11
N PHE A 32 6.98 1.17 3.17
CA PHE A 32 6.98 -0.26 3.51
C PHE A 32 8.30 -0.72 4.12
N ALA A 33 9.44 -0.24 3.63
CA ALA A 33 10.74 -0.52 4.25
C ALA A 33 10.79 -0.05 5.72
N PHE A 34 10.20 1.10 6.04
CA PHE A 34 10.06 1.56 7.42
C PHE A 34 9.10 0.68 8.23
N ILE A 35 7.94 0.33 7.68
CA ILE A 35 6.98 -0.57 8.33
C ILE A 35 7.65 -1.91 8.68
N LEU A 36 8.37 -2.52 7.73
CA LEU A 36 9.10 -3.77 7.95
C LEU A 36 10.18 -3.64 9.01
N THR A 37 10.89 -2.51 9.05
CA THR A 37 11.86 -2.22 10.12
C THR A 37 11.18 -2.12 11.49
N TYR A 38 9.99 -1.53 11.56
CA TYR A 38 9.22 -1.43 12.80
C TYR A 38 8.73 -2.81 13.26
N ILE A 39 8.27 -3.65 12.34
CA ILE A 39 7.89 -5.04 12.61
C ILE A 39 9.07 -5.83 13.16
N ASP A 40 10.25 -5.75 12.53
CA ASP A 40 11.48 -6.40 13.02
C ASP A 40 11.86 -5.96 14.44
N LYS A 41 11.54 -4.70 14.79
CA LYS A 41 11.75 -4.14 16.14
C LYS A 41 10.56 -4.31 17.09
N SER A 42 9.51 -5.04 16.69
CA SER A 42 8.27 -5.23 17.47
C SER A 42 7.62 -3.89 17.90
N MET A 43 7.68 -2.89 17.03
CA MET A 43 7.10 -1.55 17.24
C MET A 43 5.75 -1.43 16.53
N ASP A 44 4.85 -0.59 17.08
CA ASP A 44 3.55 -0.32 16.45
C ASP A 44 3.71 0.44 15.13
N ILE A 45 3.12 -0.08 14.06
CA ILE A 45 3.19 0.48 12.72
C ILE A 45 2.06 1.47 12.41
N ARG A 46 1.08 1.67 13.32
CA ARG A 46 -0.16 2.43 13.04
C ARG A 46 0.09 3.80 12.42
N ILE A 47 1.08 4.54 12.93
CA ILE A 47 1.43 5.90 12.47
C ILE A 47 1.94 5.89 11.01
N LEU A 48 2.54 4.78 10.57
CA LEU A 48 3.03 4.60 9.20
C LEU A 48 1.93 4.02 8.29
N ALA A 49 1.17 3.05 8.80
CA ALA A 49 0.15 2.33 8.04
C ALA A 49 -1.05 3.23 7.69
N GLU A 50 -1.58 3.99 8.65
CA GLU A 50 -2.81 4.78 8.46
C GLU A 50 -2.75 5.78 7.29
N PRO A 51 -1.74 6.68 7.19
CA PRO A 51 -1.66 7.60 6.07
C PRO A 51 -1.40 6.91 4.73
N LEU A 52 -0.65 5.80 4.73
CA LEU A 52 -0.39 5.02 3.52
C LEU A 52 -1.68 4.35 3.01
N SER A 53 -2.48 3.79 3.90
CA SER A 53 -3.79 3.19 3.60
C SER A 53 -4.78 4.22 3.05
N VAL A 54 -4.78 5.45 3.59
CA VAL A 54 -5.60 6.55 3.06
C VAL A 54 -5.19 6.89 1.63
N ALA A 55 -3.89 7.02 1.37
CA ALA A 55 -3.37 7.30 0.03
C ALA A 55 -3.73 6.17 -0.96
N PHE A 56 -3.67 4.92 -0.53
CA PHE A 56 -4.12 3.78 -1.34
C PHE A 56 -5.63 3.86 -1.65
N CYS A 57 -6.47 4.14 -0.66
CA CYS A 57 -7.92 4.30 -0.86
C CYS A 57 -8.24 5.36 -1.92
N GLU A 58 -7.56 6.50 -1.89
CA GLU A 58 -7.73 7.56 -2.90
C GLU A 58 -7.34 7.07 -4.30
N LYS A 59 -6.22 6.36 -4.44
CA LYS A 59 -5.77 5.82 -5.73
C LYS A 59 -6.63 4.68 -6.24
N ALA A 60 -7.19 3.85 -5.36
CA ALA A 60 -8.13 2.82 -5.72
C ALA A 60 -9.43 3.41 -6.29
N LYS A 61 -9.92 4.53 -5.72
CA LYS A 61 -11.06 5.29 -6.27
C LYS A 61 -10.77 5.83 -7.67
N GLU A 62 -9.61 6.45 -7.86
CA GLU A 62 -9.16 6.95 -9.17
C GLU A 62 -9.10 5.83 -10.21
N PHE A 63 -8.57 4.66 -9.81
CA PHE A 63 -8.47 3.50 -10.69
C PHE A 63 -9.83 2.94 -11.09
N LEU A 64 -10.80 2.91 -10.16
CA LEU A 64 -12.15 2.45 -10.43
C LEU A 64 -12.87 3.32 -11.47
N VAL A 65 -12.63 4.64 -11.47
CA VAL A 65 -13.27 5.59 -12.41
C VAL A 65 -12.54 5.70 -13.75
N ALA A 66 -11.25 5.40 -13.83
CA ALA A 66 -10.41 5.51 -15.04
C ALA A 66 -10.66 4.42 -16.10
N ARG A 67 -11.88 3.84 -16.20
CA ARG A 67 -12.16 2.63 -16.98
C ARG A 67 -11.85 2.71 -18.48
N ASN A 68 -11.87 3.91 -19.05
CA ASN A 68 -11.71 4.14 -20.49
C ASN A 68 -10.32 4.67 -20.88
N ASP A 69 -9.52 5.14 -19.92
CA ASP A 69 -8.16 5.62 -20.16
C ASP A 69 -7.17 4.53 -19.75
N LEU A 70 -6.72 3.75 -20.74
CA LEU A 70 -5.81 2.62 -20.50
C LEU A 70 -4.44 3.05 -19.99
N VAL A 71 -3.95 4.23 -20.39
CA VAL A 71 -2.63 4.73 -19.97
C VAL A 71 -2.70 5.20 -18.52
N GLN A 72 -3.73 5.98 -18.17
CA GLN A 72 -3.98 6.38 -16.79
C GLN A 72 -4.20 5.16 -15.90
N LYS A 73 -4.98 4.19 -16.36
CA LYS A 73 -5.24 2.96 -15.64
C LYS A 73 -3.97 2.16 -15.38
N GLN A 74 -3.10 1.99 -16.38
CA GLN A 74 -1.83 1.28 -16.21
C GLN A 74 -0.89 2.00 -15.24
N ASN A 75 -0.84 3.33 -15.29
CA ASN A 75 -0.06 4.14 -14.35
C ASN A 75 -0.59 4.01 -12.92
N LEU A 76 -1.91 4.06 -12.72
CA LEU A 76 -2.51 3.84 -11.40
C LEU A 76 -2.26 2.41 -10.91
N TRP A 77 -2.38 1.41 -11.78
CA TRP A 77 -2.08 0.03 -11.45
C TRP A 77 -0.63 -0.16 -10.98
N MET A 78 0.36 0.44 -11.65
CA MET A 78 1.77 0.38 -11.24
C MET A 78 1.97 0.85 -9.79
N LEU A 79 1.25 1.91 -9.39
CA LEU A 79 1.31 2.42 -8.03
C LEU A 79 0.56 1.51 -7.05
N LEU A 80 -0.65 1.08 -7.42
CA LEU A 80 -1.48 0.21 -6.59
C LEU A 80 -0.83 -1.16 -6.35
N SER A 81 -0.21 -1.76 -7.37
CA SER A 81 0.50 -3.03 -7.22
C SER A 81 1.69 -2.91 -6.26
N THR A 82 2.36 -1.75 -6.24
CA THR A 82 3.43 -1.48 -5.25
C THR A 82 2.90 -1.53 -3.82
N TYR A 83 1.67 -1.07 -3.58
CA TYR A 83 1.02 -1.20 -2.27
C TYR A 83 0.65 -2.65 -1.98
N VAL A 84 0.04 -3.35 -2.94
CA VAL A 84 -0.34 -4.76 -2.78
C VAL A 84 0.88 -5.62 -2.42
N ASP A 85 1.98 -5.47 -3.15
CA ASP A 85 3.23 -6.19 -2.90
C ASP A 85 3.79 -5.88 -1.51
N GLY A 86 3.81 -4.60 -1.12
CA GLY A 86 4.31 -4.18 0.19
C GLY A 86 3.45 -4.67 1.37
N VAL A 87 2.13 -4.67 1.23
CA VAL A 87 1.24 -5.25 2.25
C VAL A 87 1.46 -6.76 2.35
N GLN A 88 1.63 -7.46 1.22
CA GLN A 88 1.91 -8.89 1.24
C GLN A 88 3.18 -9.19 2.05
N GLU A 89 4.26 -8.46 1.76
CA GLU A 89 5.56 -8.64 2.44
C GLU A 89 5.46 -8.37 3.95
N VAL A 90 4.68 -7.35 4.34
CA VAL A 90 4.39 -7.08 5.76
C VAL A 90 3.72 -8.28 6.43
N PHE A 91 2.67 -8.84 5.83
CA PHE A 91 1.96 -9.99 6.39
C PHE A 91 2.82 -11.26 6.42
N GLU A 92 3.68 -11.45 5.42
CA GLU A 92 4.63 -12.57 5.37
C GLU A 92 5.74 -12.44 6.42
N SER A 93 6.16 -11.21 6.73
CA SER A 93 7.24 -10.91 7.67
C SER A 93 6.79 -10.81 9.14
N SER A 94 5.53 -10.43 9.41
CA SER A 94 5.01 -10.34 10.77
C SER A 94 4.89 -11.72 11.42
N LEU A 95 5.64 -11.96 12.51
CA LEU A 95 5.53 -13.20 13.31
C LEU A 95 4.16 -13.35 13.99
N TYR A 96 3.57 -12.23 14.43
CA TYR A 96 2.24 -12.14 15.01
C TYR A 96 1.57 -10.87 14.46
N LEU A 97 0.30 -10.97 14.08
CA LEU A 97 -0.48 -9.82 13.59
C LEU A 97 -1.09 -9.10 14.80
N ASN A 98 -0.65 -7.87 15.06
CA ASN A 98 -0.95 -7.11 16.28
C ASN A 98 -2.03 -6.03 16.05
N LEU A 99 -3.08 -6.35 15.30
CA LEU A 99 -4.19 -5.46 14.89
C LEU A 99 -3.80 -4.24 14.03
N SER A 100 -2.60 -3.68 14.19
CA SER A 100 -2.15 -2.53 13.38
C SER A 100 -1.88 -2.92 11.92
N GLU A 101 -1.50 -4.16 11.62
CA GLU A 101 -1.38 -4.66 10.25
C GLU A 101 -2.71 -4.69 9.50
N GLU A 102 -3.84 -4.86 10.20
CA GLU A 102 -5.17 -4.82 9.59
C GLU A 102 -5.46 -3.44 8.98
N LYS A 103 -4.82 -2.36 9.47
CA LYS A 103 -4.96 -1.02 8.87
C LYS A 103 -4.49 -0.98 7.42
N LEU A 104 -3.55 -1.84 7.04
CA LEU A 104 -3.09 -1.97 5.66
C LEU A 104 -4.12 -2.67 4.76
N MET A 105 -4.98 -3.50 5.35
CA MET A 105 -6.15 -4.12 4.72
C MET A 105 -7.35 -3.18 4.76
N CYS A 106 -7.25 -2.04 4.07
CA CYS A 106 -8.27 -0.99 4.10
C CYS A 106 -9.39 -1.17 3.05
N ASP A 107 -10.45 -0.37 3.19
CA ASP A 107 -11.60 -0.37 2.29
C ASP A 107 -11.27 -0.10 0.82
N GLY A 108 -10.07 0.42 0.52
CA GLY A 108 -9.59 0.62 -0.85
C GLY A 108 -9.63 -0.67 -1.70
N PHE A 109 -9.45 -1.84 -1.08
CA PHE A 109 -9.55 -3.12 -1.81
C PHE A 109 -10.96 -3.39 -2.35
N SER A 110 -12.00 -2.93 -1.66
CA SER A 110 -13.38 -3.02 -2.15
C SER A 110 -13.63 -2.18 -3.41
N MET A 111 -12.86 -1.10 -3.59
CA MET A 111 -12.91 -0.23 -4.76
C MET A 111 -11.96 -0.71 -5.87
N LEU A 112 -10.84 -1.33 -5.50
CA LEU A 112 -9.86 -1.89 -6.41
C LEU A 112 -10.43 -3.09 -7.18
N LEU A 113 -11.03 -4.04 -6.48
CA LEU A 113 -11.50 -5.32 -7.04
C LEU A 113 -12.44 -5.14 -8.26
N PRO A 114 -13.48 -4.29 -8.22
CA PRO A 114 -14.33 -4.05 -9.39
C PRO A 114 -13.64 -3.29 -10.54
N GLY A 115 -12.50 -2.65 -10.28
CA GLY A 115 -11.68 -1.97 -11.28
C GLY A 115 -10.73 -2.91 -12.02
N CYS A 116 -10.29 -4.00 -11.37
CA CYS A 116 -9.31 -4.94 -11.91
C CYS A 116 -9.84 -5.77 -13.09
N ARG A 117 -8.97 -6.11 -14.04
CA ARG A 117 -9.24 -7.03 -15.16
C ARG A 117 -8.05 -7.95 -15.42
N GLY A 118 -8.32 -9.18 -15.88
CA GLY A 118 -7.28 -10.12 -16.31
C GLY A 118 -6.16 -10.29 -15.27
N ALA A 119 -4.94 -9.94 -15.65
CA ALA A 119 -3.75 -10.03 -14.80
C ALA A 119 -3.85 -9.22 -13.49
N GLU A 120 -4.52 -8.05 -13.51
CA GLU A 120 -4.71 -7.23 -12.30
C GLU A 120 -5.53 -7.99 -11.25
N LEU A 121 -6.61 -8.65 -11.70
CA LEU A 121 -7.48 -9.40 -10.81
C LEU A 121 -6.76 -10.65 -10.27
N THR A 122 -6.01 -11.35 -11.12
CA THR A 122 -5.19 -12.49 -10.68
C THR A 122 -4.18 -12.08 -9.61
N ALA A 123 -3.50 -10.94 -9.79
CA ALA A 123 -2.55 -10.43 -8.80
C ALA A 123 -3.22 -10.15 -7.45
N VAL A 124 -4.35 -9.43 -7.43
CA VAL A 124 -5.07 -9.13 -6.18
C VAL A 124 -5.61 -10.39 -5.51
N LEU A 125 -6.11 -11.37 -6.27
CA LEU A 125 -6.61 -12.63 -5.70
C LEU A 125 -5.49 -13.47 -5.10
N ASN A 126 -4.32 -13.54 -5.76
CA ASN A 126 -3.15 -14.23 -5.23
C ASN A 126 -2.67 -13.57 -3.93
N PHE A 127 -2.64 -12.23 -3.89
CA PHE A 127 -2.34 -11.47 -2.69
C PHE A 127 -3.32 -11.80 -1.54
N LEU A 128 -4.64 -11.76 -1.81
CA LEU A 128 -5.64 -12.06 -0.79
C LEU A 128 -5.49 -13.49 -0.25
N GLN A 129 -5.15 -14.44 -1.11
CA GLN A 129 -4.86 -15.81 -0.69
C GLN A 129 -3.64 -15.88 0.23
N ALA A 130 -2.56 -15.15 -0.09
CA ALA A 130 -1.35 -15.09 0.74
C ALA A 130 -1.65 -14.48 2.12
N VAL A 131 -2.38 -13.37 2.17
CA VAL A 131 -2.78 -12.72 3.42
C VAL A 131 -3.70 -13.61 4.26
N LEU A 132 -4.72 -14.22 3.64
CA LEU A 132 -5.63 -15.13 4.34
C LEU A 132 -4.92 -16.37 4.89
N PHE A 133 -3.87 -16.83 4.22
CA PHE A 133 -3.06 -17.95 4.72
C PHE A 133 -2.32 -17.59 6.02
N ARG A 134 -1.88 -16.32 6.18
CA ARG A 134 -1.23 -15.82 7.40
C ARG A 134 -2.19 -15.59 8.56
N LEU A 135 -3.49 -15.44 8.27
CA LEU A 135 -4.54 -15.22 9.26
C LEU A 135 -5.15 -16.52 9.82
N ARG A 136 -4.79 -17.68 9.26
CA ARG A 136 -5.23 -19.01 9.73
C ARG A 136 -4.25 -19.60 10.73
#